data_AF-A0A5A7S789-F1
#
_entry.id   AF-A0A5A7S789-F1
#
_cell.length_a   1.000
_cell.length_b   1.000
_cell.length_c   1.000
_cell.angle_alpha   90.00
_cell.angle_beta   90.00
_cell.angle_gamma   90.00
#
_symmetry.space_group_name_H-M   'P 1'
#
loop_
_entity.id
_entity.type
_entity.pdbx_description
1 polymer ?
#
loop_
_entity_poly.entity_id
_entity_poly.type
_entity_poly.pdbx_seq_one_letter_code
_entity_poly.pdbx_strand_id
1 'polypeptide(L)'
;MSFLDLLANFELGKSWEGCVTIAHEGQRMKRVQLVARTHAMEEQRRARCILHDITDIDPPAPLLDAAALRLVAGASGTGVGLVGLDWGVIYEWLSAPAAPLDRWVEERPEIHPEDLSTFEAACRRMCIDSDQESVEMRVRFEGDQWVDTIVELELATRSTPPQGIIRVTPIGR
;
A
#
# COMPACT_ATOMS: atom_id res chain seq x y z
N MET A 1 -8.00 -16.11 1.33
CA MET A 1 -6.62 -15.65 1.07
C MET A 1 -6.67 -14.28 0.43
N SER A 2 -5.76 -13.40 0.83
CA SER A 2 -5.78 -11.96 0.54
C SER A 2 -4.49 -11.53 -0.16
N PHE A 3 -4.45 -10.30 -0.69
CA PHE A 3 -3.23 -9.68 -1.22
C PHE A 3 -2.05 -9.71 -0.22
N LEU A 4 -2.35 -9.81 1.07
CA LEU A 4 -1.36 -9.90 2.15
C LEU A 4 -0.65 -11.27 2.14
N ASP A 5 -1.33 -12.36 1.80
CA ASP A 5 -0.70 -13.68 1.68
C ASP A 5 0.32 -13.71 0.54
N LEU A 6 0.07 -12.93 -0.51
CA LEU A 6 1.01 -12.71 -1.58
C LEU A 6 2.25 -11.96 -1.05
N LEU A 7 2.08 -10.78 -0.45
CA LEU A 7 3.20 -9.95 0.06
C LEU A 7 4.08 -10.70 1.07
N ALA A 8 3.49 -11.50 1.97
CA ALA A 8 4.23 -12.31 2.94
C ALA A 8 5.14 -13.38 2.31
N ASN A 9 4.83 -13.83 1.10
CA ASN A 9 5.54 -14.93 0.42
C ASN A 9 6.49 -14.44 -0.69
N PHE A 10 6.72 -13.13 -0.79
CA PHE A 10 7.63 -12.53 -1.77
C PHE A 10 9.13 -12.72 -1.41
N GLU A 11 9.54 -13.93 -1.03
CA GLU A 11 10.97 -14.27 -0.98
C GLU A 11 11.54 -14.42 -2.39
N LEU A 12 12.79 -14.01 -2.61
CA LEU A 12 13.48 -14.08 -3.90
C LEU A 12 13.48 -15.50 -4.49
N GLY A 13 12.97 -15.63 -5.71
CA GLY A 13 12.94 -16.90 -6.45
C GLY A 13 11.75 -17.80 -6.15
N LYS A 14 10.88 -17.43 -5.19
CA LYS A 14 9.65 -18.16 -4.90
C LYS A 14 8.53 -17.83 -5.89
N SER A 15 7.71 -18.84 -6.16
CA SER A 15 6.42 -18.71 -6.83
C SER A 15 5.32 -18.73 -5.79
N TRP A 16 4.28 -17.95 -6.03
CA TRP A 16 3.07 -17.91 -5.22
C TRP A 16 1.85 -18.07 -6.10
N GLU A 17 0.83 -18.75 -5.59
CA GLU A 17 -0.47 -18.91 -6.23
C GLU A 17 -1.57 -18.71 -5.18
N GLY A 18 -2.61 -17.97 -5.53
CA GLY A 18 -3.79 -17.82 -4.69
C GLY A 18 -4.79 -16.82 -5.26
N CYS A 19 -5.87 -16.60 -4.52
CA CYS A 19 -6.90 -15.63 -4.90
C CYS A 19 -6.80 -14.38 -4.02
N VAL A 20 -6.87 -13.20 -4.62
CA VAL A 20 -6.83 -11.91 -3.93
C VAL A 20 -8.02 -11.05 -4.35
N THR A 21 -8.35 -10.06 -3.53
CA THR A 21 -9.35 -9.05 -3.87
C THR A 21 -8.62 -7.76 -4.21
N ILE A 22 -8.88 -7.20 -5.39
CA ILE A 22 -8.28 -5.95 -5.86
C ILE A 22 -9.37 -4.90 -6.08
N ALA A 23 -9.04 -3.64 -5.82
CA ALA A 23 -9.88 -2.54 -6.25
C ALA A 23 -9.77 -2.39 -7.79
N HIS A 24 -10.91 -2.27 -8.45
CA HIS A 24 -11.01 -1.91 -9.87
C HIS A 24 -11.72 -0.56 -9.97
N GLU A 25 -11.50 0.15 -11.09
CA GLU A 25 -12.09 1.46 -11.38
C GLU A 25 -13.53 1.60 -10.86
N GLY A 26 -13.79 2.70 -10.14
CA GLY A 26 -15.11 3.01 -9.59
C GLY A 26 -15.49 2.26 -8.31
N GLN A 27 -14.52 1.92 -7.44
CA GLN A 27 -14.74 1.24 -6.15
C GLN A 27 -15.32 -0.18 -6.25
N ARG A 28 -15.35 -0.78 -7.44
CA ARG A 28 -15.81 -2.16 -7.61
C ARG A 28 -14.68 -3.10 -7.25
N MET A 29 -14.83 -3.86 -6.17
CA MET A 29 -13.87 -4.90 -5.82
C MET A 29 -13.99 -6.05 -6.84
N LYS A 30 -12.84 -6.56 -7.30
CA LYS A 30 -12.74 -7.76 -8.12
C LYS A 30 -12.04 -8.86 -7.33
N ARG A 31 -12.52 -10.09 -7.50
CA ARG A 31 -11.79 -11.26 -7.05
C ARG A 31 -10.95 -11.78 -8.20
N VAL A 32 -9.67 -11.98 -7.97
CA VAL A 32 -8.74 -12.46 -9.00
C VAL A 32 -7.94 -13.65 -8.49
N GLN A 33 -7.76 -14.65 -9.33
CA GLN A 33 -6.71 -15.65 -9.14
C GLN A 33 -5.40 -15.07 -9.66
N LEU A 34 -4.34 -15.21 -8.89
CA LEU A 34 -3.06 -14.60 -9.13
C LEU A 34 -1.98 -15.68 -9.00
N VAL A 35 -1.12 -15.77 -10.00
CA VAL A 35 0.13 -16.55 -9.95
C VAL A 35 1.28 -15.57 -10.10
N ALA A 36 2.16 -15.51 -9.10
CA ALA A 36 3.26 -14.57 -9.03
C ALA A 36 4.60 -15.31 -8.93
N ARG A 37 5.66 -14.72 -9.50
CA ARG A 37 7.04 -15.17 -9.32
C ARG A 37 7.96 -13.99 -9.07
N THR A 38 8.71 -14.05 -7.98
CA THR A 38 9.69 -13.03 -7.63
C THR A 38 11.04 -13.31 -8.28
N HIS A 39 11.77 -12.25 -8.63
CA HIS A 39 13.13 -12.32 -9.14
C HIS A 39 13.93 -11.08 -8.70
N ALA A 40 15.23 -11.26 -8.50
CA ALA A 40 16.16 -10.16 -8.29
C ALA A 40 16.54 -9.58 -9.65
N MET A 41 16.52 -8.26 -9.79
CA MET A 41 17.05 -7.57 -10.95
C MET A 41 17.73 -6.29 -10.46
N GLU A 42 19.06 -6.22 -10.61
CA GLU A 42 19.87 -5.00 -10.35
C GLU A 42 19.53 -4.33 -9.01
N GLU A 43 19.72 -5.06 -7.90
CA GLU A 43 19.44 -4.63 -6.52
C GLU A 43 17.95 -4.42 -6.16
N GLN A 44 17.04 -4.48 -7.13
CA GLN A 44 15.61 -4.37 -6.91
C GLN A 44 14.92 -5.75 -6.88
N ARG A 45 13.95 -5.91 -5.96
CA ARG A 45 13.04 -7.06 -5.96
C ARG A 45 11.88 -6.78 -6.90
N ARG A 46 11.65 -7.67 -7.87
CA ARG A 46 10.52 -7.58 -8.81
C ARG A 46 9.67 -8.83 -8.75
N ALA A 47 8.38 -8.70 -9.05
CA ALA A 47 7.53 -9.85 -9.37
C ALA A 47 6.92 -9.73 -10.75
N ARG A 48 6.78 -10.89 -11.40
CA ARG A 48 5.91 -11.06 -12.56
C ARG A 48 4.69 -11.83 -12.12
N CYS A 49 3.53 -11.35 -12.55
CA CYS A 49 2.26 -11.93 -12.16
C CYS A 49 1.36 -12.15 -13.35
N ILE A 50 0.60 -13.25 -13.34
CA ILE A 50 -0.55 -13.48 -14.20
C ILE A 50 -1.79 -13.35 -13.32
N LEU A 51 -2.72 -12.51 -13.74
CA LEU A 51 -4.00 -12.28 -13.07
C LEU A 51 -5.14 -12.81 -13.93
N HIS A 52 -6.06 -13.53 -13.31
CA HIS A 52 -7.31 -13.98 -13.91
C HIS A 52 -8.49 -13.49 -13.06
N ASP A 53 -9.40 -12.74 -13.68
CA ASP A 53 -10.62 -12.28 -13.01
C ASP A 53 -11.58 -13.46 -12.81
N ILE A 54 -11.93 -13.71 -11.55
CA ILE A 54 -12.84 -14.79 -11.12
C ILE A 54 -14.06 -14.22 -10.37
N THR A 55 -14.33 -12.92 -10.55
CA THR A 55 -15.40 -12.21 -9.82
C THR A 55 -16.79 -12.79 -10.10
N ASP A 56 -16.99 -13.41 -11.27
CA ASP A 56 -18.24 -14.06 -11.68
C ASP A 56 -18.53 -15.37 -10.92
N ILE A 57 -17.49 -16.05 -10.43
CA ILE A 57 -17.59 -17.34 -9.73
C ILE A 57 -17.28 -17.25 -8.23
N ASP A 58 -16.47 -16.30 -7.78
CA ASP A 58 -16.12 -16.04 -6.37
C ASP A 58 -16.22 -14.54 -6.07
N PRO A 59 -17.43 -13.97 -5.88
CA PRO A 59 -17.58 -12.54 -5.65
C PRO A 59 -16.93 -12.12 -4.32
N PRO A 60 -16.28 -10.93 -4.26
CA PRO A 60 -15.59 -10.50 -3.06
C PRO A 60 -16.56 -10.29 -1.90
N ALA A 61 -16.26 -10.90 -0.75
CA ALA A 61 -17.04 -10.70 0.47
C ALA A 61 -16.93 -9.24 0.95
N PRO A 62 -18.04 -8.60 1.36
CA PRO A 62 -17.97 -7.31 2.02
C PRO A 62 -17.24 -7.45 3.36
N LEU A 63 -16.05 -6.86 3.49
CA LEU A 63 -15.41 -6.72 4.80
C LEU A 63 -16.19 -5.64 5.59
N LEU A 64 -17.05 -6.09 6.51
CA LEU A 64 -17.84 -5.21 7.38
C LEU A 64 -16.96 -4.23 8.18
N ASP A 65 -15.73 -4.64 8.52
CA ASP A 65 -14.75 -3.81 9.24
C ASP A 65 -14.17 -2.67 8.38
N ALA A 66 -14.08 -2.86 7.07
CA ALA A 66 -13.54 -1.85 6.16
C ALA A 66 -14.49 -0.64 6.02
N ALA A 67 -15.81 -0.85 6.09
CA ALA A 67 -16.78 0.23 6.04
C ALA A 67 -16.71 1.14 7.27
N ALA A 68 -16.53 0.54 8.47
CA ALA A 68 -16.33 1.28 9.72
C ALA A 68 -15.00 2.06 9.71
N LEU A 69 -13.91 1.42 9.25
CA LEU A 69 -12.61 2.08 9.12
C LEU A 69 -12.64 3.25 8.13
N ARG A 70 -13.34 3.11 7.00
CA ARG A 70 -13.53 4.19 6.01
C ARG A 70 -14.32 5.37 6.59
N LEU A 71 -15.36 5.10 7.38
CA LEU A 71 -16.13 6.15 8.04
C LEU A 71 -15.28 6.96 9.03
N VAL A 72 -14.44 6.28 9.83
CA VAL A 72 -13.52 6.94 10.76
C VAL A 72 -12.41 7.70 10.00
N ALA A 73 -11.85 7.09 8.95
CA ALA A 73 -10.81 7.70 8.12
C ALA A 73 -11.29 8.97 7.41
N GLY A 74 -12.47 8.92 6.79
CA GLY A 74 -13.05 10.05 6.05
C GLY A 74 -13.38 11.26 6.92
N ALA A 75 -13.59 11.07 8.23
CA ALA A 75 -13.83 12.17 9.17
C ALA A 75 -12.57 12.99 9.49
N SER A 76 -11.37 12.46 9.21
CA SER A 76 -10.10 13.15 9.53
C SER A 76 -9.74 14.25 8.53
N GLY A 77 -10.28 14.20 7.30
CA GLY A 77 -9.88 15.10 6.21
C GLY A 77 -8.46 14.86 5.68
N THR A 78 -7.77 13.83 6.18
CA THR A 78 -6.43 13.42 5.77
C THR A 78 -6.51 12.18 4.88
N GLY A 79 -5.50 11.97 4.04
CA GLY A 79 -5.39 10.71 3.29
C GLY A 79 -5.01 9.58 4.23
N VAL A 80 -5.81 8.52 4.25
CA VAL A 80 -5.58 7.36 5.11
C VAL A 80 -5.58 6.11 4.25
N GLY A 81 -4.53 5.31 4.35
CA GLY A 81 -4.40 4.04 3.65
C GLY A 81 -3.97 2.90 4.57
N LEU A 82 -4.05 1.69 4.05
CA LEU A 82 -3.47 0.49 4.62
C LEU A 82 -2.17 0.17 3.87
N VAL A 83 -1.11 -0.10 4.64
CA VAL A 83 0.25 -0.31 4.11
C VAL A 83 0.80 -1.67 4.56
N GLY A 84 1.43 -2.39 3.63
CA GLY A 84 2.30 -3.52 3.96
C GLY A 84 3.68 -2.99 4.36
N LEU A 85 4.06 -3.14 5.63
CA LEU A 85 5.28 -2.53 6.19
C LEU A 85 6.58 -3.20 5.72
N ASP A 86 6.50 -4.45 5.25
CA ASP A 86 7.62 -5.17 4.66
C ASP A 86 8.04 -4.62 3.28
N TRP A 87 7.09 -4.09 2.51
CA TRP A 87 7.32 -3.53 1.17
C TRP A 87 7.13 -2.02 1.06
N GLY A 88 6.60 -1.37 2.10
CA GLY A 88 6.23 0.05 2.08
C GLY A 88 5.11 0.35 1.05
N VAL A 89 4.27 -0.63 0.74
CA VAL A 89 3.24 -0.52 -0.31
C VAL A 89 1.88 -0.24 0.29
N ILE A 90 1.29 0.89 -0.09
CA ILE A 90 -0.12 1.19 0.17
C ILE A 90 -0.95 0.31 -0.75
N TYR A 91 -1.74 -0.59 -0.18
CA TYR A 91 -2.55 -1.54 -0.95
C TYR A 91 -4.03 -1.16 -1.00
N GLU A 92 -4.48 -0.29 -0.10
CA GLU A 92 -5.83 0.23 -0.08
C GLU A 92 -5.85 1.65 0.52
N TRP A 93 -6.58 2.56 -0.12
CA TRP A 93 -6.92 3.86 0.47
C TRP A 93 -8.30 3.79 1.13
N LEU A 94 -8.36 4.14 2.42
CA LEU A 94 -9.61 4.27 3.18
C LEU A 94 -10.23 5.66 3.01
N SER A 95 -9.39 6.68 2.83
CA SER A 95 -9.76 8.06 2.51
C SER A 95 -8.71 8.62 1.57
N ALA A 96 -9.14 9.25 0.47
CA ALA A 96 -8.21 9.88 -0.46
C ALA A 96 -7.47 11.05 0.23
N PRO A 97 -6.16 11.19 0.03
CA PRO A 97 -5.43 12.37 0.48
C PRO A 97 -5.94 13.65 -0.19
N ALA A 98 -5.65 14.79 0.45
CA ALA A 98 -5.95 16.09 -0.13
C ALA A 98 -5.03 16.37 -1.33
N ALA A 99 -5.53 17.17 -2.29
CA ALA A 99 -4.72 17.64 -3.40
C ALA A 99 -3.44 18.35 -2.93
N PRO A 100 -2.29 18.14 -3.61
CA PRO A 100 -2.13 17.40 -4.88
C PRO A 100 -1.90 15.88 -4.73
N LEU A 101 -1.97 15.35 -3.50
CA LEU A 101 -1.63 13.96 -3.23
C LEU A 101 -2.78 12.98 -3.54
N ASP A 102 -3.99 13.48 -3.78
CA ASP A 102 -5.18 12.71 -4.19
C ASP A 102 -4.91 11.78 -5.37
N ARG A 103 -3.99 12.19 -6.27
CA ARG A 103 -3.50 11.39 -7.40
C ARG A 103 -2.86 10.07 -6.98
N TRP A 104 -2.35 9.92 -5.76
CA TRP A 104 -1.76 8.67 -5.24
C TRP A 104 -2.76 7.52 -5.11
N VAL A 105 -4.06 7.79 -5.24
CA VAL A 105 -5.08 6.74 -5.31
C VAL A 105 -4.99 5.96 -6.62
N GLU A 106 -4.61 6.62 -7.71
CA GLU A 106 -4.66 6.07 -9.07
C GLU A 106 -3.27 5.98 -9.72
N GLU A 107 -2.38 6.88 -9.34
CA GLU A 107 -1.03 7.00 -9.88
C GLU A 107 0.01 6.50 -8.87
N ARG A 108 1.11 5.97 -9.40
CA ARG A 108 2.28 5.62 -8.61
C ARG A 108 3.24 6.82 -8.58
N PRO A 109 3.37 7.54 -7.45
CA PRO A 109 4.35 8.60 -7.35
C PRO A 109 5.78 8.04 -7.33
N GLU A 110 6.70 8.86 -7.79
CA GLU A 110 8.12 8.72 -7.48
C GLU A 110 8.39 9.31 -6.10
N ILE A 111 9.15 8.60 -5.27
CA ILE A 111 9.69 9.12 -4.01
C ILE A 111 11.10 9.64 -4.30
N HIS A 112 11.44 10.80 -3.77
CA HIS A 112 12.76 11.40 -3.99
C HIS A 112 13.87 10.44 -3.52
N PRO A 113 14.95 10.21 -4.30
CA PRO A 113 15.95 9.20 -3.99
C PRO A 113 16.62 9.36 -2.62
N GLU A 114 16.79 10.59 -2.14
CA GLU A 114 17.36 10.88 -0.82
C GLU A 114 16.41 10.47 0.33
N ASP A 115 15.11 10.51 0.10
CA ASP A 115 14.08 10.30 1.12
C ASP A 115 13.65 8.83 1.18
N LEU A 116 13.84 8.09 0.06
CA LEU A 116 13.47 6.67 -0.06
C LEU A 116 14.12 5.81 1.03
N SER A 117 15.43 6.01 1.27
CA SER A 117 16.16 5.23 2.28
C SER A 117 15.64 5.47 3.71
N THR A 118 15.18 6.70 3.99
CA THR A 118 14.60 7.09 5.28
C THR A 118 13.25 6.43 5.48
N PHE A 119 12.40 6.42 4.45
CA PHE A 119 11.10 5.75 4.47
C PHE A 119 11.24 4.23 4.67
N GLU A 120 12.11 3.58 3.90
CA GLU A 120 12.38 2.14 4.04
C GLU A 120 12.91 1.79 5.44
N ALA A 121 13.76 2.65 6.01
CA ALA A 121 14.27 2.47 7.36
C ALA A 121 13.16 2.59 8.42
N ALA A 122 12.21 3.51 8.25
CA ALA A 122 11.04 3.65 9.12
C ALA A 122 10.15 2.40 9.07
N CYS A 123 9.78 1.95 7.87
CA CYS A 123 9.03 0.71 7.68
C CYS A 123 9.72 -0.51 8.32
N ARG A 124 11.06 -0.62 8.19
CA ARG A 124 11.84 -1.68 8.84
C ARG A 124 11.80 -1.59 10.36
N ARG A 125 11.92 -0.40 10.96
CA ARG A 125 11.78 -0.23 12.41
C ARG A 125 10.39 -0.67 12.87
N MET A 126 9.36 -0.33 12.11
CA MET A 126 8.00 -0.77 12.42
C MET A 126 7.79 -2.27 12.36
N CYS A 127 8.53 -2.98 11.51
CA CYS A 127 8.49 -4.45 11.51
C CYS A 127 9.15 -5.08 12.75
N ILE A 128 10.09 -4.38 13.40
CA ILE A 128 10.89 -4.93 14.51
C ILE A 128 10.25 -4.60 15.86
N ASP A 129 10.19 -3.31 16.22
CA ASP A 129 9.82 -2.87 17.58
C ASP A 129 9.16 -1.49 17.65
N SER A 130 9.07 -0.75 16.55
CA SER A 130 8.38 0.55 16.53
C SER A 130 6.89 0.41 16.23
N ASP A 131 6.03 1.03 17.03
CA ASP A 131 4.57 1.02 16.80
C ASP A 131 4.13 2.24 15.97
N GLN A 132 4.96 3.29 15.89
CA GLN A 132 4.65 4.53 15.18
C GLN A 132 5.91 5.18 14.60
N GLU A 133 5.83 5.68 13.37
CA GLU A 133 6.90 6.43 12.72
C GLU A 133 6.32 7.64 11.99
N SER A 134 7.11 8.69 11.84
CA SER A 134 6.78 9.84 11.01
C SER A 134 7.97 10.19 10.13
N VAL A 135 7.72 10.40 8.84
CA VAL A 135 8.74 10.65 7.83
C VAL A 135 8.29 11.81 6.94
N GLU A 136 9.12 12.84 6.86
CA GLU A 136 9.01 13.86 5.82
C GLU A 136 9.70 13.33 4.55
N MET A 137 9.01 13.41 3.42
CA MET A 137 9.53 12.99 2.12
C MET A 137 8.96 13.84 0.99
N ARG A 138 9.69 13.88 -0.12
CA ARG A 138 9.24 14.48 -1.36
C ARG A 138 8.68 13.41 -2.29
N VAL A 139 7.45 13.62 -2.76
CA VAL A 139 6.80 12.76 -3.76
C VAL A 139 6.49 13.54 -5.03
N ARG A 140 6.51 12.88 -6.18
CA ARG A 140 6.20 13.50 -7.47
C ARG A 140 5.35 12.57 -8.32
N PHE A 141 4.33 13.11 -8.95
CA PHE A 141 3.52 12.43 -9.96
C PHE A 141 4.04 12.73 -11.37
N GLU A 142 3.68 11.91 -12.34
CA GLU A 142 4.17 12.07 -13.71
C GLU A 142 3.85 13.48 -14.24
N GLY A 143 4.88 14.17 -14.72
CA GLY A 143 4.78 15.52 -15.27
C GLY A 143 4.68 16.66 -14.25
N ASP A 144 4.77 16.40 -12.94
CA ASP A 144 4.57 17.41 -11.88
C ASP A 144 5.88 17.81 -11.16
N GLN A 145 5.78 18.78 -10.23
CA GLN A 145 6.86 19.13 -9.31
C GLN A 145 6.89 18.21 -8.08
N TRP A 146 7.99 18.23 -7.34
CA TRP A 146 8.08 17.55 -6.04
C TRP A 146 7.16 18.23 -5.02
N VAL A 147 6.41 17.42 -4.28
CA VAL A 147 5.49 17.83 -3.22
C VAL A 147 6.07 17.34 -1.90
N ASP A 148 6.38 18.27 -1.00
CA ASP A 148 6.76 17.95 0.37
C ASP A 148 5.58 17.32 1.11
N THR A 149 5.81 16.17 1.74
CA THR A 149 4.76 15.32 2.30
C THR A 149 5.21 14.76 3.65
N ILE A 150 4.32 14.83 4.65
CA ILE A 150 4.47 14.07 5.90
C ILE A 150 3.72 12.75 5.73
N VAL A 151 4.43 11.67 6.01
CA VAL A 151 3.90 10.32 6.11
C VAL A 151 3.99 9.87 7.56
N GLU A 152 2.84 9.62 8.17
CA GLU A 152 2.73 9.03 9.50
C GLU A 152 2.31 7.57 9.35
N LEU A 153 3.01 6.69 10.04
CA LEU A 153 2.74 5.27 10.04
C LEU A 153 2.37 4.82 11.45
N GLU A 154 1.35 3.99 11.54
CA GLU A 154 0.89 3.39 12.79
C GLU A 154 0.73 1.88 12.58
N LEU A 155 1.28 1.09 13.49
CA LEU A 155 1.22 -0.36 13.40
C LEU A 155 -0.23 -0.83 13.62
N ALA A 156 -0.75 -1.61 12.68
CA ALA A 156 -2.03 -2.29 12.83
C ALA A 156 -1.83 -3.72 13.36
N THR A 157 -0.85 -4.45 12.81
CA THR A 157 -0.51 -5.80 13.27
C THR A 157 0.93 -6.18 12.88
N ARG A 158 1.63 -6.91 13.76
CA ARG A 158 2.94 -7.54 13.46
C ARG A 158 2.81 -8.97 12.93
N SER A 159 1.59 -9.49 12.73
CA SER A 159 1.37 -10.77 12.04
C SER A 159 1.99 -10.75 10.66
N THR A 160 2.43 -11.88 10.11
CA THR A 160 3.06 -11.92 8.78
C THR A 160 2.00 -11.85 7.65
N PRO A 161 2.04 -10.86 6.73
CA PRO A 161 3.01 -9.76 6.66
C PRO A 161 2.61 -8.59 7.59
N PRO A 162 3.58 -7.88 8.21
CA PRO A 162 3.27 -6.78 9.11
C PRO A 162 2.50 -5.66 8.39
N GLN A 163 1.47 -5.13 9.03
CA GLN A 163 0.57 -4.15 8.44
C GLN A 163 0.53 -2.88 9.28
N GLY A 164 0.36 -1.76 8.61
CA GLY A 164 0.16 -0.47 9.22
C GLY A 164 -0.98 0.30 8.59
N ILE A 165 -1.35 1.37 9.28
CA ILE A 165 -2.14 2.48 8.76
C ILE A 165 -1.13 3.56 8.36
N ILE A 166 -1.28 4.10 7.17
CA ILE A 166 -0.51 5.24 6.69
C ILE A 166 -1.43 6.45 6.62
N ARG A 167 -0.96 7.59 7.14
CA ARG A 167 -1.58 8.90 6.97
C ARG A 167 -0.65 9.78 6.16
N VAL A 168 -1.19 10.45 5.16
CA VAL A 168 -0.42 11.25 4.23
C VAL A 168 -0.99 12.66 4.18
N THR A 169 -0.12 13.64 4.42
CA THR A 169 -0.49 15.06 4.43
C THR A 169 0.54 15.87 3.65
N PRO A 170 0.14 16.77 2.73
CA PRO A 170 1.08 17.70 2.10
C PRO A 170 1.62 18.71 3.13
N ILE A 171 2.90 19.01 3.07
CA ILE A 171 3.54 20.06 3.87
C ILE A 171 3.33 21.40 3.15
N GLY A 172 2.62 22.31 3.82
CA GLY A 172 2.39 23.67 3.30
C GLY A 172 1.04 23.83 2.61
N ARG A 173 0.22 24.69 3.21
CA ARG A 173 -0.79 25.49 2.53
C ARG A 173 -0.68 26.91 3.03
#